data_AF-A0A176S2G4-F1
#
_entry.id   AF-A0A176S2G4-F1
#
_cell.length_a   1.000
_cell.length_b   1.000
_cell.length_c   1.000
_cell.angle_alpha   90.00
_cell.angle_beta   90.00
_cell.angle_gamma   90.00
#
_symmetry.space_group_name_H-M   'P 1'
#
loop_
_entity.id
_entity.type
_entity.pdbx_description
1 polymer ?
#
loop_
_entity_poly.entity_id
_entity_poly.type
_entity_poly.pdbx_seq_one_letter_code
_entity_poly.pdbx_strand_id
1 'polypeptide(L)'
;ENYLFPIGAMQSVTVAEHLPYETLRVGYLLATMEGARNNLNVVILDACRNNPFARSLFIERGVDNPDGLALMEVPSGTLIAYATRPNKRALDGTGRNSPYVKHLKRELPKQGLSIVEVLTNVRVAVKKETKNRQAPGYYSELDRKFCFVGPCGQNTPSQSVTVPVSDPTPVLKSDRDRDGVADSLDNCPYNTSAEISAGVDSRGCPLDRDQDGVADYRDSCLGTSAGVSVKQNGCPVPKTTVSKPSSSRYRDNGDGTVTDNLTGLIWMKNANCSGRRMTWKKAMQWAAKLAHGQCGLRDGSRAGMWRLPTIDEWKAMVDKRYTYPALSNAAGT
;
A
#
# COMPACT_ATOMS: atom_id res chain seq x y z
N GLU A 1 -5.92 -0.72 -1.87
CA GLU A 1 -4.74 -1.21 -1.14
C GLU A 1 -4.21 -2.48 -1.80
N ASN A 2 -2.89 -2.70 -1.81
CA ASN A 2 -2.27 -3.91 -2.40
C ASN A 2 -1.83 -4.89 -1.31
N TYR A 3 -1.89 -6.19 -1.60
CA TYR A 3 -1.58 -7.27 -0.66
C TYR A 3 -0.59 -8.27 -1.27
N LEU A 4 0.34 -8.78 -0.45
CA LEU A 4 1.24 -9.88 -0.79
C LEU A 4 0.72 -11.16 -0.14
N PHE A 5 0.53 -12.20 -0.95
CA PHE A 5 -0.02 -13.48 -0.52
C PHE A 5 1.12 -14.43 -0.13
N PRO A 6 1.20 -14.87 1.14
CA PRO A 6 2.09 -15.96 1.54
C PRO A 6 1.74 -17.26 0.82
N ILE A 7 2.71 -18.17 0.73
CA ILE A 7 2.47 -19.51 0.19
C ILE A 7 1.39 -20.20 1.05
N GLY A 8 0.33 -20.72 0.40
CA GLY A 8 -0.79 -21.39 1.06
C GLY A 8 -1.97 -20.47 1.43
N ALA A 9 -1.79 -19.15 1.44
CA ALA A 9 -2.86 -18.21 1.81
C ALA A 9 -4.05 -18.22 0.83
N MET A 10 -3.83 -18.59 -0.44
CA MET A 10 -4.92 -18.70 -1.41
C MET A 10 -6.01 -19.72 -1.04
N GLN A 11 -5.71 -20.69 -0.17
CA GLN A 11 -6.67 -21.69 0.29
C GLN A 11 -7.52 -21.20 1.47
N SER A 12 -6.99 -20.25 2.27
CA SER A 12 -7.69 -19.64 3.40
C SER A 12 -8.42 -18.34 3.05
N VAL A 13 -7.97 -17.62 2.02
CA VAL A 13 -8.56 -16.34 1.60
C VAL A 13 -9.67 -16.56 0.55
N THR A 14 -10.84 -16.98 1.02
CA THR A 14 -12.03 -17.23 0.19
C THR A 14 -12.97 -16.03 0.06
N VAL A 15 -12.85 -15.04 0.96
CA VAL A 15 -13.61 -13.78 0.95
C VAL A 15 -12.71 -12.58 1.25
N ALA A 16 -13.13 -11.36 0.89
CA ALA A 16 -12.32 -10.15 0.97
C ALA A 16 -11.94 -9.79 2.43
N GLU A 17 -12.79 -10.14 3.39
CA GLU A 17 -12.60 -9.92 4.83
C GLU A 17 -11.41 -10.67 5.40
N HIS A 18 -10.94 -11.74 4.72
CA HIS A 18 -9.75 -12.49 5.16
C HIS A 18 -8.44 -11.78 4.77
N LEU A 19 -8.45 -10.88 3.79
CA LEU A 19 -7.25 -10.22 3.27
C LEU A 19 -6.40 -9.57 4.37
N PRO A 20 -6.96 -8.77 5.31
CA PRO A 20 -6.18 -8.13 6.36
C PRO A 20 -5.45 -9.07 7.30
N TYR A 21 -5.91 -10.33 7.43
CA TYR A 21 -5.47 -11.27 8.45
C TYR A 21 -4.56 -12.37 7.92
N GLU A 22 -4.75 -12.75 6.65
CA GLU A 22 -4.07 -13.89 6.01
C GLU A 22 -3.03 -13.44 4.98
N THR A 23 -2.92 -12.13 4.72
CA THR A 23 -1.98 -11.56 3.75
C THR A 23 -1.20 -10.38 4.32
N LEU A 24 -0.11 -9.99 3.67
CA LEU A 24 0.69 -8.83 4.07
C LEU A 24 0.26 -7.60 3.27
N ARG A 25 -0.22 -6.57 3.96
CA ARG A 25 -0.51 -5.25 3.37
C ARG A 25 0.79 -4.60 2.89
N VAL A 26 0.85 -4.19 1.62
CA VAL A 26 2.01 -3.47 1.08
C VAL A 26 2.15 -2.09 1.76
N GLY A 27 1.04 -1.45 2.15
CA GLY A 27 1.09 -0.20 2.93
C GLY A 27 1.82 -0.35 4.26
N TYR A 28 1.64 -1.49 4.96
CA TYR A 28 2.39 -1.77 6.19
C TYR A 28 3.89 -1.92 5.95
N LEU A 29 4.29 -2.53 4.83
CA LEU A 29 5.69 -2.61 4.42
C LEU A 29 6.26 -1.21 4.16
N LEU A 30 5.55 -0.38 3.39
CA LEU A 30 5.97 0.98 3.07
C LEU A 30 6.12 1.86 4.33
N ALA A 31 5.14 1.82 5.24
CA ALA A 31 5.21 2.54 6.52
C ALA A 31 6.38 2.06 7.41
N THR A 32 6.72 0.77 7.34
CA THR A 32 7.89 0.23 8.06
C THR A 32 9.20 0.75 7.46
N MET A 33 9.29 0.85 6.13
CA MET A 33 10.47 1.39 5.44
C MET A 33 10.63 2.90 5.65
N GLU A 34 9.53 3.64 5.73
CA GLU A 34 9.51 5.05 6.11
C GLU A 34 10.04 5.26 7.54
N GLY A 35 9.58 4.45 8.50
CA GLY A 35 10.05 4.49 9.89
C GLY A 35 11.55 4.24 10.05
N ALA A 36 12.18 3.53 9.11
CA ALA A 36 13.63 3.30 9.09
C ALA A 36 14.45 4.53 8.68
N ARG A 37 13.81 5.58 8.12
CA ARG A 37 14.45 6.84 7.68
C ARG A 37 15.61 6.64 6.71
N ASN A 38 15.49 5.69 5.79
CA ASN A 38 16.48 5.52 4.72
C ASN A 38 16.44 6.70 3.75
N ASN A 39 17.60 7.10 3.22
CA ASN A 39 17.69 8.12 2.18
C ASN A 39 17.12 7.67 0.82
N LEU A 40 16.91 6.37 0.65
CA LEU A 40 16.36 5.75 -0.54
C LEU A 40 15.67 4.44 -0.15
N ASN A 41 14.42 4.28 -0.57
CA ASN A 41 13.67 3.04 -0.49
C ASN A 41 13.25 2.63 -1.91
N VAL A 42 13.52 1.38 -2.29
CA VAL A 42 13.09 0.85 -3.59
C VAL A 42 12.34 -0.45 -3.36
N VAL A 43 11.08 -0.51 -3.80
CA VAL A 43 10.22 -1.69 -3.73
C VAL A 43 9.88 -2.11 -5.16
N ILE A 44 10.18 -3.35 -5.52
CA ILE A 44 9.87 -3.89 -6.85
C ILE A 44 8.99 -5.14 -6.68
N LEU A 45 7.79 -5.09 -7.22
CA LEU A 45 6.78 -6.15 -7.07
C LEU A 45 6.50 -6.82 -8.41
N ASP A 46 7.07 -8.02 -8.60
CA ASP A 46 6.71 -8.92 -9.70
C ASP A 46 5.55 -9.83 -9.30
N ALA A 47 4.36 -9.23 -9.22
CA ALA A 47 3.16 -9.92 -8.81
C ALA A 47 1.97 -9.49 -9.68
N CYS A 48 0.97 -10.37 -9.74
CA CYS A 48 -0.32 -10.03 -10.33
C CYS A 48 -1.01 -8.95 -9.49
N ARG A 49 -1.77 -8.07 -10.15
CA ARG A 49 -2.56 -7.00 -9.51
C ARG A 49 -4.05 -7.16 -9.76
N ASN A 50 -4.51 -8.35 -10.11
CA ASN A 50 -5.93 -8.64 -10.27
C ASN A 50 -6.61 -8.82 -8.92
N ASN A 51 -7.87 -8.38 -8.81
CA ASN A 51 -8.69 -8.63 -7.64
C ASN A 51 -9.31 -10.04 -7.72
N PRO A 52 -8.98 -10.97 -6.81
CA PRO A 52 -9.54 -12.32 -6.83
C PRO A 52 -11.02 -12.39 -6.42
N PHE A 53 -11.58 -11.33 -5.81
CA PHE A 53 -12.98 -11.25 -5.37
C PHE A 53 -13.89 -10.47 -6.31
N ALA A 54 -13.35 -9.94 -7.41
CA ALA A 54 -14.13 -9.11 -8.35
C ALA A 54 -15.42 -9.81 -8.78
N ARG A 55 -15.38 -11.13 -9.01
CA ARG A 55 -16.54 -11.93 -9.45
C ARG A 55 -17.62 -12.11 -8.38
N SER A 56 -17.25 -12.16 -7.10
CA SER A 56 -18.19 -12.29 -5.98
C SER A 56 -18.92 -10.98 -5.68
N LEU A 57 -18.23 -9.85 -5.84
CA LEU A 57 -18.78 -8.50 -5.66
C LEU A 57 -19.82 -8.14 -6.75
N PHE A 58 -19.68 -8.68 -7.96
CA PHE A 58 -20.67 -8.52 -9.03
C PHE A 58 -22.01 -9.22 -8.72
N ILE A 59 -22.01 -10.35 -7.99
CA ILE A 59 -23.22 -11.14 -7.74
C ILE A 59 -24.03 -10.58 -6.55
N GLU A 60 -23.37 -10.03 -5.53
CA GLU A 60 -24.07 -9.57 -4.31
C GLU A 60 -24.56 -8.12 -4.33
N ARG A 61 -23.96 -7.22 -5.13
CA ARG A 61 -24.24 -5.77 -5.01
C ARG A 61 -24.57 -5.02 -6.29
N GLY A 62 -24.62 -5.67 -7.46
CA GLY A 62 -25.00 -5.00 -8.71
C GLY A 62 -24.19 -3.72 -8.99
N VAL A 63 -22.93 -3.67 -8.54
CA VAL A 63 -22.07 -2.51 -8.69
C VAL A 63 -21.37 -2.61 -10.04
N ASP A 64 -21.77 -1.74 -10.95
CA ASP A 64 -21.00 -1.46 -12.15
C ASP A 64 -19.67 -0.85 -11.72
N ASN A 65 -18.59 -1.59 -12.01
CA ASN A 65 -17.18 -1.23 -11.90
C ASN A 65 -16.47 -1.54 -10.55
N PRO A 66 -15.89 -2.75 -10.37
CA PRO A 66 -14.94 -3.06 -9.28
C PRO A 66 -13.53 -2.52 -9.54
N ASP A 67 -13.40 -1.54 -10.44
CA ASP A 67 -12.13 -0.99 -10.87
C ASP A 67 -11.53 -0.07 -9.81
N GLY A 68 -10.66 -0.64 -8.98
CA GLY A 68 -9.72 0.17 -8.21
C GLY A 68 -9.09 -0.56 -7.04
N LEU A 69 -7.97 -1.26 -7.27
CA LEU A 69 -6.98 -1.32 -6.20
C LEU A 69 -6.34 0.06 -6.09
N ALA A 70 -6.55 0.70 -4.94
CA ALA A 70 -6.12 2.07 -4.64
C ALA A 70 -4.69 2.40 -5.11
N LEU A 71 -4.53 3.61 -5.66
CA LEU A 71 -3.25 4.33 -5.58
C LEU A 71 -2.79 4.20 -4.11
N MET A 72 -1.59 3.68 -3.88
CA MET A 72 -1.02 3.70 -2.53
C MET A 72 -0.17 4.95 -2.44
N GLU A 73 -0.36 5.72 -1.38
CA GLU A 73 0.57 6.76 -0.98
C GLU A 73 1.94 6.12 -0.77
N VAL A 74 2.93 6.67 -1.46
CA VAL A 74 4.32 6.23 -1.39
C VAL A 74 5.04 7.23 -0.51
N PRO A 75 5.75 6.80 0.56
CA PRO A 75 6.48 7.75 1.41
C PRO A 75 7.59 8.48 0.66
N SER A 76 7.93 9.70 1.07
CA SER A 76 9.07 10.45 0.51
C SER A 76 10.37 9.63 0.52
N GLY A 77 11.19 9.80 -0.51
CA GLY A 77 12.40 9.00 -0.72
C GLY A 77 12.13 7.55 -1.14
N THR A 78 10.88 7.18 -1.46
CA THR A 78 10.51 5.82 -1.86
C THR A 78 10.09 5.73 -3.33
N LEU A 79 10.53 4.68 -4.01
CA LEU A 79 10.04 4.27 -5.31
C LEU A 79 9.42 2.88 -5.19
N ILE A 80 8.20 2.71 -5.72
CA ILE A 80 7.56 1.41 -5.86
C ILE A 80 7.27 1.11 -7.33
N ALA A 81 7.73 -0.04 -7.81
CA ALA A 81 7.53 -0.51 -9.18
C ALA A 81 6.71 -1.80 -9.21
N TYR A 82 5.85 -1.93 -10.22
CA TYR A 82 4.95 -3.04 -10.43
C TYR A 82 5.16 -3.65 -11.82
N ALA A 83 5.12 -4.98 -11.90
CA ALA A 83 5.22 -5.71 -13.17
C ALA A 83 4.06 -5.48 -14.14
N THR A 84 2.89 -5.01 -13.67
CA THR A 84 1.69 -4.82 -14.49
C THR A 84 0.81 -3.69 -13.96
N ARG A 85 -0.19 -3.30 -14.76
CA ARG A 85 -1.20 -2.29 -14.43
C ARG A 85 -2.11 -2.75 -13.29
N PRO A 86 -2.77 -1.83 -12.57
CA PRO A 86 -3.87 -2.20 -11.66
C PRO A 86 -4.89 -3.10 -12.36
N ASN A 87 -5.46 -4.05 -11.62
CA ASN A 87 -6.48 -5.01 -12.10
C ASN A 87 -6.03 -5.93 -13.25
N LYS A 88 -4.74 -5.94 -13.61
CA LYS A 88 -4.20 -6.83 -14.63
C LYS A 88 -3.31 -7.91 -14.03
N ARG A 89 -3.25 -9.03 -14.74
CA ARG A 89 -2.36 -10.15 -14.45
C ARG A 89 -0.94 -9.82 -14.94
N ALA A 90 0.07 -10.18 -14.16
CA ALA A 90 1.45 -10.21 -14.62
C ALA A 90 1.69 -11.59 -15.27
N LEU A 91 2.36 -11.62 -16.42
CA LEU A 91 2.63 -12.88 -17.12
C LEU A 91 3.87 -13.54 -16.53
N ASP A 92 3.79 -14.85 -16.29
CA ASP A 92 4.94 -15.66 -15.86
C ASP A 92 5.95 -15.87 -17.00
N GLY A 93 5.54 -15.62 -18.24
CA GLY A 93 6.35 -15.83 -19.44
C GLY A 93 6.39 -17.30 -19.88
N THR A 94 7.28 -17.61 -20.83
CA THR A 94 7.46 -18.97 -21.37
C THR A 94 8.84 -19.56 -21.08
N GLY A 95 9.71 -18.81 -20.39
CA GLY A 95 11.07 -19.22 -20.05
C GLY A 95 11.33 -19.21 -18.55
N ARG A 96 12.62 -19.23 -18.16
CA ARG A 96 13.04 -19.25 -16.75
C ARG A 96 12.59 -18.03 -15.92
N ASN A 97 12.45 -16.86 -16.56
CA ASN A 97 12.06 -15.61 -15.90
C ASN A 97 10.79 -15.03 -16.54
N SER A 98 9.98 -14.33 -15.73
CA SER A 98 8.88 -13.49 -16.22
C SER A 98 9.40 -12.44 -17.21
N PRO A 99 8.58 -11.93 -18.15
CA PRO A 99 8.99 -10.85 -19.05
C PRO A 99 9.50 -9.62 -18.29
N TYR A 100 8.90 -9.33 -17.12
CA TYR A 100 9.32 -8.23 -16.27
C TYR A 100 10.72 -8.45 -15.68
N VAL A 101 10.97 -9.56 -14.99
CA VAL A 101 12.27 -9.88 -14.40
C VAL A 101 13.35 -10.08 -15.46
N LYS A 102 13.00 -10.68 -16.61
CA LYS A 102 13.89 -10.84 -17.76
C LYS A 102 14.45 -9.51 -18.23
N HIS A 103 13.60 -8.50 -18.41
CA HIS A 103 14.04 -7.18 -18.85
C HIS A 103 14.68 -6.39 -17.70
N LEU A 104 14.19 -6.51 -16.47
CA LEU A 104 14.79 -5.86 -15.31
C LEU A 104 16.25 -6.28 -15.12
N LYS A 105 16.54 -7.58 -15.19
CA LYS A 105 17.91 -8.12 -15.13
C LYS A 105 18.83 -7.55 -16.22
N ARG A 106 18.28 -7.23 -17.40
CA ARG A 106 19.05 -6.68 -18.53
C ARG A 106 19.32 -5.19 -18.39
N GLU A 107 18.39 -4.44 -17.80
CA GLU A 107 18.48 -2.98 -17.71
C GLU A 107 19.21 -2.52 -16.42
N LEU A 108 19.05 -3.21 -15.29
CA LEU A 108 19.69 -2.85 -14.00
C LEU A 108 21.22 -2.67 -14.03
N PRO A 109 22.02 -3.53 -14.69
CA PRO A 109 23.49 -3.40 -14.66
C PRO A 109 24.02 -2.33 -15.62
N LYS A 110 23.16 -1.65 -16.39
CA LYS A 110 23.59 -0.61 -17.32
C LYS A 110 24.07 0.60 -16.54
N GLN A 111 25.25 1.10 -16.92
CA GLN A 111 25.86 2.24 -16.24
C GLN A 111 25.08 3.52 -16.49
N GLY A 112 25.13 4.44 -15.53
CA GLY A 112 24.65 5.81 -15.66
C GLY A 112 23.15 6.00 -15.91
N LEU A 113 22.36 4.92 -15.90
CA LEU A 113 20.90 5.00 -15.99
C LEU A 113 20.30 5.14 -14.61
N SER A 114 19.45 6.15 -14.45
CA SER A 114 18.61 6.29 -13.26
C SER A 114 17.62 5.14 -13.17
N ILE A 115 17.18 4.83 -11.95
CA ILE A 115 16.15 3.80 -11.72
C ILE A 115 14.87 4.08 -12.51
N VAL A 116 14.50 5.35 -12.70
CA VAL A 116 13.37 5.77 -13.52
C VAL A 116 13.59 5.42 -15.00
N GLU A 117 14.78 5.69 -15.55
CA GLU A 117 15.15 5.30 -16.92
C GLU A 117 15.18 3.77 -17.09
N VAL A 118 15.76 3.05 -16.12
CA VAL A 118 15.77 1.58 -16.09
C VAL A 118 14.34 1.04 -16.15
N LEU A 119 13.44 1.49 -15.28
CA LEU A 119 12.06 1.02 -15.23
C LEU A 119 11.26 1.43 -16.48
N THR A 120 11.56 2.58 -17.07
CA THR A 120 10.97 3.02 -18.35
C THR A 120 11.41 2.10 -19.50
N ASN A 121 12.70 1.77 -19.59
CA ASN A 121 13.22 0.82 -20.57
C ASN A 121 12.61 -0.58 -20.39
N VAL A 122 12.47 -1.03 -19.14
CA VAL A 122 11.79 -2.30 -18.80
C VAL A 122 10.34 -2.26 -19.28
N ARG A 123 9.60 -1.19 -19.03
CA ARG A 123 8.20 -1.03 -19.47
C ARG A 123 8.07 -1.16 -20.98
N VAL A 124 8.92 -0.46 -21.74
CA VAL A 124 8.94 -0.51 -23.21
C VAL A 124 9.21 -1.93 -23.70
N ALA A 125 10.23 -2.59 -23.13
CA ALA A 125 10.61 -3.94 -23.52
C ALA A 125 9.52 -4.98 -23.21
N VAL A 126 8.91 -4.92 -22.02
CA VAL A 126 7.79 -5.81 -21.62
C VAL A 126 6.59 -5.59 -22.53
N LYS A 127 6.20 -4.35 -22.82
CA LYS A 127 5.10 -4.07 -23.75
C LYS A 127 5.37 -4.66 -25.14
N LYS A 128 6.60 -4.54 -25.64
CA LYS A 128 7.00 -5.10 -26.93
C LYS A 128 6.93 -6.63 -26.94
N GLU A 129 7.56 -7.30 -25.96
CA GLU A 129 7.57 -8.77 -25.87
C GLU A 129 6.16 -9.35 -25.69
N THR A 130 5.33 -8.70 -24.89
CA THR A 130 3.99 -9.19 -24.57
C THR A 130 2.91 -8.71 -25.54
N LYS A 131 3.27 -8.01 -26.63
CA LYS A 131 2.33 -7.40 -27.58
C LYS A 131 1.27 -6.55 -26.88
N ASN A 132 1.71 -5.67 -25.97
CA ASN A 132 0.89 -4.80 -25.11
C ASN A 132 -0.03 -5.51 -24.10
N ARG A 133 0.08 -6.83 -23.92
CA ARG A 133 -0.74 -7.57 -22.94
C ARG A 133 -0.33 -7.28 -21.49
N GLN A 134 0.91 -6.87 -21.26
CA GLN A 134 1.42 -6.45 -19.96
C GLN A 134 2.11 -5.10 -20.07
N ALA A 135 1.82 -4.22 -19.11
CA ALA A 135 2.43 -2.90 -19.04
C ALA A 135 2.86 -2.62 -17.59
N PRO A 136 4.15 -2.70 -17.28
CA PRO A 136 4.70 -2.30 -15.99
C PRO A 136 4.40 -0.82 -15.67
N GLY A 137 4.50 -0.44 -14.41
CA GLY A 137 4.36 0.95 -13.96
C GLY A 137 5.07 1.16 -12.63
N TYR A 138 5.30 2.41 -12.25
CA TYR A 138 5.92 2.76 -10.98
C TYR A 138 5.32 4.06 -10.42
N TYR A 139 5.51 4.27 -9.12
CA TYR A 139 5.31 5.54 -8.43
C TYR A 139 6.61 5.89 -7.71
N SER A 140 6.96 7.17 -7.66
CA SER A 140 8.29 7.61 -7.22
C SER A 140 8.19 8.94 -6.50
N GLU A 141 8.53 8.93 -5.22
CA GLU A 141 8.74 10.13 -4.39
C GLU A 141 10.23 10.37 -4.13
N LEU A 142 11.09 10.01 -5.10
CA LEU A 142 12.53 10.21 -4.97
C LEU A 142 12.91 11.68 -5.15
N ASP A 143 13.50 12.29 -4.13
CA ASP A 143 14.00 13.68 -4.19
C ASP A 143 15.32 13.84 -4.95
N ARG A 144 15.91 12.73 -5.39
CA ARG A 144 17.21 12.70 -6.10
C ARG A 144 17.27 11.56 -7.11
N LYS A 145 18.06 11.75 -8.16
CA LYS A 145 18.36 10.66 -9.11
C LYS A 145 19.17 9.58 -8.42
N PHE A 146 18.72 8.34 -8.55
CA PHE A 146 19.45 7.15 -8.10
C PHE A 146 19.82 6.28 -9.30
N CYS A 147 21.10 5.88 -9.37
CA CYS A 147 21.62 4.98 -10.38
C CYS A 147 22.25 3.77 -9.70
N PHE A 148 21.96 2.56 -10.19
CA PHE A 148 22.50 1.33 -9.63
C PHE A 148 23.99 1.16 -9.92
N VAL A 149 24.45 1.62 -11.09
CA VAL A 149 25.83 1.47 -11.55
C VAL A 149 26.35 2.79 -12.09
N GLY A 150 27.40 3.32 -11.48
CA GLY A 150 28.06 4.56 -11.90
C GLY A 150 27.22 5.83 -11.65
N PRO A 151 27.77 7.01 -12.00
CA PRO A 151 27.09 8.28 -11.82
C PRO A 151 25.96 8.45 -12.84
N CYS A 152 24.84 9.00 -12.42
CA CYS A 152 23.72 9.29 -13.31
C CYS A 152 24.13 10.26 -14.43
N GLY A 153 23.73 9.96 -15.67
CA GLY A 153 23.92 10.86 -16.82
C GLY A 153 25.28 10.77 -17.52
N GLN A 154 26.09 9.74 -17.28
CA GLN A 154 27.39 9.55 -17.94
C GLN A 154 27.34 8.74 -19.25
N ASN A 155 26.16 8.25 -19.65
CA ASN A 155 25.98 7.43 -20.85
C ASN A 155 25.40 8.18 -22.07
N THR A 156 25.47 9.51 -22.07
CA THR A 156 25.36 10.27 -23.31
C THR A 156 26.76 10.49 -23.85
N PRO A 157 27.17 9.90 -24.99
CA PRO A 157 28.28 10.45 -25.74
C PRO A 157 27.93 11.90 -26.03
N SER A 158 28.69 12.82 -25.45
CA SER A 158 28.62 14.24 -25.77
C SER A 158 29.04 14.41 -27.23
N GLN A 159 28.10 14.30 -28.16
CA GLN A 159 28.28 14.80 -29.51
C GLN A 159 27.48 16.09 -29.64
N SER A 160 28.23 17.18 -29.67
CA SER A 160 27.82 18.45 -30.25
C SER A 160 27.47 18.21 -31.72
N VAL A 161 26.19 18.01 -32.02
CA VAL A 161 25.68 17.94 -33.39
C VAL A 161 25.06 19.28 -33.74
N THR A 162 25.79 20.07 -34.51
CA THR A 162 25.23 21.14 -35.34
C THR A 162 24.16 20.54 -36.25
N VAL A 163 22.93 21.01 -36.14
CA VAL A 163 21.77 20.51 -36.90
C VAL A 163 21.68 21.23 -38.25
N PRO A 164 21.74 20.55 -39.41
CA PRO A 164 21.09 21.00 -40.62
C PRO A 164 19.72 20.31 -40.78
N VAL A 165 18.76 21.11 -41.22
CA VAL A 165 17.36 20.80 -41.49
C VAL A 165 17.21 19.91 -42.73
N SER A 166 16.46 18.80 -42.62
CA SER A 166 15.52 18.29 -43.65
C SER A 166 14.86 16.96 -43.24
N ASP A 167 13.60 17.05 -42.82
CA ASP A 167 12.39 16.22 -43.11
C ASP A 167 12.42 14.67 -43.32
N PRO A 168 11.32 13.91 -43.13
CA PRO A 168 10.17 14.03 -42.21
C PRO A 168 10.08 12.85 -41.20
N THR A 169 9.27 13.07 -40.17
CA THR A 169 8.87 12.22 -39.02
C THR A 169 8.62 10.71 -39.24
N PRO A 170 8.70 9.92 -38.14
CA PRO A 170 7.63 9.01 -37.74
C PRO A 170 6.86 9.56 -36.52
N VAL A 171 5.55 9.41 -36.58
CA VAL A 171 4.53 10.11 -35.79
C VAL A 171 4.50 9.66 -34.32
N LEU A 172 4.76 10.57 -33.37
CA LEU A 172 4.28 10.48 -31.98
C LEU A 172 3.07 11.42 -31.85
N LYS A 173 1.86 10.92 -32.16
CA LYS A 173 0.61 11.71 -32.00
C LYS A 173 -0.55 10.85 -31.49
N SER A 174 -0.30 10.07 -30.45
CA SER A 174 -1.41 9.63 -29.60
C SER A 174 -1.37 10.51 -28.37
N ASP A 175 -2.36 11.37 -28.24
CA ASP A 175 -2.65 12.24 -27.11
C ASP A 175 -4.16 12.10 -26.92
N ARG A 176 -4.53 11.19 -26.01
CA ARG A 176 -5.84 10.55 -25.97
C ARG A 176 -6.88 11.40 -25.28
N ASP A 177 -6.50 12.05 -24.20
CA ASP A 177 -7.30 13.00 -23.45
C ASP A 177 -7.09 14.44 -23.92
N ARG A 178 -6.07 14.68 -24.76
CA ARG A 178 -5.81 15.97 -25.45
C ARG A 178 -5.49 17.09 -24.48
N ASP A 179 -4.77 16.76 -23.43
CA ASP A 179 -4.33 17.70 -22.42
C ASP A 179 -3.04 18.47 -22.82
N GLY A 180 -2.45 18.10 -23.96
CA GLY A 180 -1.24 18.70 -24.50
C GLY A 180 0.03 17.90 -24.22
N VAL A 181 -0.07 16.79 -23.49
CA VAL A 181 1.03 15.86 -23.23
C VAL A 181 0.76 14.56 -24.00
N ALA A 182 1.66 14.16 -24.89
CA ALA A 182 1.47 12.94 -25.66
C ALA A 182 1.39 11.70 -24.74
N ASP A 183 0.56 10.70 -25.06
CA ASP A 183 0.34 9.44 -24.31
C ASP A 183 1.65 8.73 -23.90
N SER A 184 2.73 8.96 -24.65
CA SER A 184 4.06 8.40 -24.38
C SER A 184 4.83 9.09 -23.25
N LEU A 185 4.49 10.34 -22.95
CA LEU A 185 5.04 11.22 -21.92
C LEU A 185 4.03 11.53 -20.82
N ASP A 186 2.78 11.11 -21.02
CA ASP A 186 1.67 11.36 -20.14
C ASP A 186 1.51 10.26 -19.08
N ASN A 187 1.54 10.68 -17.82
CA ASN A 187 1.34 9.84 -16.64
C ASN A 187 -0.14 9.62 -16.30
N CYS A 188 -1.02 10.50 -16.76
CA CYS A 188 -2.46 10.44 -16.60
C CYS A 188 -3.19 10.52 -17.96
N PRO A 189 -2.99 9.56 -18.90
CA PRO A 189 -3.43 9.63 -20.31
C PRO A 189 -4.94 9.47 -20.58
N TYR A 190 -5.77 9.77 -19.59
CA TYR A 190 -7.23 9.66 -19.63
C TYR A 190 -7.91 10.70 -18.73
N ASN A 191 -7.37 11.91 -18.60
CA ASN A 191 -8.02 12.99 -17.89
C ASN A 191 -9.40 13.29 -18.48
N THR A 192 -10.31 13.69 -17.61
CA THR A 192 -11.60 14.24 -17.99
C THR A 192 -11.46 15.68 -18.46
N SER A 193 -12.41 16.17 -19.25
CA SER A 193 -12.39 17.55 -19.73
C SER A 193 -12.42 18.58 -18.59
N ALA A 194 -13.01 18.23 -17.43
CA ALA A 194 -13.00 19.08 -16.24
C ALA A 194 -11.62 19.19 -15.60
N GLU A 195 -10.87 18.07 -15.55
CA GLU A 195 -9.49 18.02 -15.06
C GLU A 195 -8.57 18.86 -15.94
N ILE A 196 -8.68 18.71 -17.27
CA ILE A 196 -7.87 19.47 -18.24
C ILE A 196 -8.17 20.97 -18.16
N SER A 197 -9.46 21.33 -18.02
CA SER A 197 -9.88 22.74 -17.92
C SER A 197 -9.38 23.42 -16.65
N ALA A 198 -9.15 22.66 -15.58
CA ALA A 198 -8.57 23.16 -14.34
C ALA A 198 -7.03 23.22 -14.37
N GLY A 199 -6.42 22.62 -15.39
CA GLY A 199 -4.99 22.64 -15.67
C GLY A 199 -4.30 21.33 -15.27
N VAL A 200 -3.37 20.91 -16.14
CA VAL A 200 -2.50 19.75 -15.94
C VAL A 200 -1.06 20.19 -15.76
N ASP A 201 -0.28 19.40 -15.04
CA ASP A 201 1.15 19.59 -14.89
C ASP A 201 1.92 19.15 -16.15
N SER A 202 3.24 19.36 -16.17
CA SER A 202 4.09 18.99 -17.31
C SER A 202 4.17 17.48 -17.59
N ARG A 203 3.54 16.65 -16.76
CA ARG A 203 3.47 15.18 -16.89
C ARG A 203 2.07 14.71 -17.33
N GLY A 204 1.16 15.64 -17.59
CA GLY A 204 -0.21 15.36 -18.02
C GLY A 204 -1.15 15.01 -16.87
N CYS A 205 -0.83 15.31 -15.61
CA CYS A 205 -1.72 14.99 -14.48
C CYS A 205 -2.39 16.26 -13.91
N PRO A 206 -3.60 16.18 -13.30
CA PRO A 206 -4.28 17.35 -12.75
C PRO A 206 -3.42 18.07 -11.72
N LEU A 207 -3.41 19.41 -11.76
CA LEU A 207 -2.63 20.25 -10.84
C LEU A 207 -3.10 20.05 -9.38
N ASP A 208 -2.13 19.90 -8.50
CA ASP A 208 -2.26 19.86 -7.03
C ASP A 208 -1.17 20.80 -6.48
N ARG A 209 -1.54 22.06 -6.21
CA ARG A 209 -0.58 23.13 -5.89
C ARG A 209 -0.07 23.07 -4.46
N ASP A 210 -0.89 22.65 -3.52
CA ASP A 210 -0.53 22.57 -2.11
C ASP A 210 -0.06 21.17 -1.69
N GLN A 211 -0.12 20.21 -2.62
CA GLN A 211 0.49 18.88 -2.55
C GLN A 211 -0.07 18.07 -1.39
N ASP A 212 -1.37 18.21 -1.14
CA ASP A 212 -2.08 17.49 -0.08
C ASP A 212 -2.70 16.17 -0.56
N GLY A 213 -2.61 15.88 -1.87
CA GLY A 213 -3.14 14.68 -2.51
C GLY A 213 -4.53 14.85 -3.12
N VAL A 214 -5.11 16.05 -3.08
CA VAL A 214 -6.37 16.41 -3.74
C VAL A 214 -6.09 17.49 -4.78
N ALA A 215 -6.30 17.15 -6.06
CA ALA A 215 -6.10 18.11 -7.14
C ALA A 215 -6.99 19.36 -6.99
N ASP A 216 -6.46 20.52 -7.38
CA ASP A 216 -7.04 21.86 -7.20
C ASP A 216 -8.51 21.94 -7.59
N TYR A 217 -8.91 21.22 -8.64
CA TYR A 217 -10.27 21.24 -9.18
C TYR A 217 -11.31 20.54 -8.29
N ARG A 218 -10.85 19.72 -7.34
CA ARG A 218 -11.66 19.03 -6.30
C ARG A 218 -11.32 19.50 -4.90
N ASP A 219 -10.35 20.39 -4.76
CA ASP A 219 -9.91 20.89 -3.49
C ASP A 219 -10.68 22.17 -3.11
N SER A 220 -11.36 22.09 -1.97
CA SER A 220 -12.08 23.23 -1.37
C SER A 220 -11.17 24.10 -0.50
N CYS A 221 -9.93 23.66 -0.25
CA CYS A 221 -8.98 24.18 0.70
C CYS A 221 -7.54 24.23 0.10
N LEU A 222 -7.36 25.01 -0.99
CA LEU A 222 -6.16 25.20 -1.85
C LEU A 222 -4.84 25.67 -1.17
N GLY A 223 -4.71 25.54 0.14
CA GLY A 223 -3.54 25.92 0.90
C GLY A 223 -3.30 25.02 2.10
N THR A 224 -3.78 23.77 2.03
CA THR A 224 -3.51 22.78 3.04
C THR A 224 -2.03 22.44 3.00
N SER A 225 -1.38 22.47 4.17
CA SER A 225 0.04 22.15 4.24
C SER A 225 0.26 20.68 3.86
N ALA A 226 1.14 20.43 2.89
CA ALA A 226 1.58 19.10 2.50
C ALA A 226 1.84 18.19 3.72
N GLY A 227 1.25 16.99 3.71
CA GLY A 227 1.35 16.01 4.80
C GLY A 227 0.29 16.14 5.92
N VAL A 228 -0.62 17.11 5.84
CA VAL A 228 -1.83 17.13 6.67
C VAL A 228 -2.84 16.16 6.08
N SER A 229 -3.40 15.26 6.90
CA SER A 229 -4.49 14.39 6.45
C SER A 229 -5.72 15.24 6.08
N VAL A 230 -6.20 15.09 4.86
CA VAL A 230 -7.35 15.82 4.33
C VAL A 230 -8.52 14.90 4.03
N LYS A 231 -9.72 15.48 3.99
CA LYS A 231 -10.93 14.82 3.48
C LYS A 231 -10.88 14.78 1.95
N GLN A 232 -11.84 14.10 1.33
CA GLN A 232 -11.94 14.00 -0.14
C GLN A 232 -12.05 15.36 -0.86
N ASN A 233 -12.37 16.44 -0.14
CA ASN A 233 -12.43 17.80 -0.65
C ASN A 233 -11.20 18.66 -0.26
N GLY A 234 -10.07 18.05 0.10
CA GLY A 234 -8.78 18.70 0.42
C GLY A 234 -8.77 19.55 1.70
N CYS A 235 -9.87 19.56 2.46
CA CYS A 235 -9.89 20.25 3.74
C CYS A 235 -9.33 19.39 4.89
N PRO A 236 -8.52 19.97 5.80
CA PRO A 236 -7.90 19.26 6.92
C PRO A 236 -8.89 18.49 7.77
N VAL A 237 -8.56 17.24 8.12
CA VAL A 237 -9.27 16.56 9.21
C VAL A 237 -8.83 17.15 10.56
N PRO A 238 -9.76 17.43 11.48
CA PRO A 238 -9.40 17.81 12.84
C PRO A 238 -8.52 16.72 13.44
N LYS A 239 -7.29 17.06 13.83
CA LYS A 239 -6.41 16.14 14.56
C LYS A 239 -7.06 15.80 15.90
N THR A 240 -7.73 14.66 15.99
CA THR A 240 -8.03 14.05 17.29
C THR A 240 -6.70 13.59 17.88
N THR A 241 -6.10 14.45 18.69
CA THR A 241 -4.98 14.09 19.55
C THR A 241 -5.46 13.01 20.51
N VAL A 242 -5.16 11.75 20.23
CA VAL A 242 -5.23 10.70 21.25
C VAL A 242 -4.09 10.98 22.21
N SER A 243 -4.42 11.63 23.31
CA SER A 243 -3.51 11.90 24.41
C SER A 243 -3.03 10.57 25.02
N LYS A 244 -1.71 10.50 25.20
CA LYS A 244 -0.92 9.63 26.07
C LYS A 244 -1.77 8.93 27.15
N PRO A 245 -1.77 7.59 27.28
CA PRO A 245 -2.54 6.97 28.35
C PRO A 245 -1.91 7.33 29.70
N SER A 246 -2.74 7.90 30.57
CA SER A 246 -2.42 8.10 31.99
C SER A 246 -2.25 6.76 32.69
N SER A 247 -1.66 6.80 33.88
CA SER A 247 -1.41 5.68 34.81
C SER A 247 -2.67 4.96 35.33
N SER A 248 -3.78 5.00 34.59
CA SER A 248 -5.06 4.36 34.92
C SER A 248 -5.75 3.73 33.70
N ARG A 249 -5.01 3.44 32.62
CA ARG A 249 -5.61 2.88 31.38
C ARG A 249 -6.32 1.55 31.64
N TYR A 250 -5.70 0.66 32.41
CA TYR A 250 -6.26 -0.64 32.71
C TYR A 250 -6.87 -0.64 34.11
N ARG A 251 -8.05 -1.25 34.27
CA ARG A 251 -8.71 -1.44 35.56
C ARG A 251 -8.94 -2.92 35.80
N ASP A 252 -8.37 -3.47 36.85
CA ASP A 252 -8.69 -4.81 37.31
C ASP A 252 -10.10 -4.84 37.91
N ASN A 253 -10.96 -5.72 37.41
CA ASN A 253 -12.34 -5.83 37.88
C ASN A 253 -12.49 -6.79 39.07
N GLY A 254 -11.42 -7.50 39.48
CA GLY A 254 -11.45 -8.43 40.60
C GLY A 254 -12.19 -9.74 40.32
N ASP A 255 -12.68 -9.93 39.10
CA ASP A 255 -13.47 -11.08 38.64
C ASP A 255 -12.71 -11.94 37.61
N GLY A 256 -11.40 -11.74 37.49
CA GLY A 256 -10.57 -12.39 36.48
C GLY A 256 -10.52 -11.65 35.14
N THR A 257 -11.17 -10.49 35.02
CA THR A 257 -11.11 -9.60 33.85
C THR A 257 -10.41 -8.27 34.13
N VAL A 258 -9.94 -7.62 33.07
CA VAL A 258 -9.32 -6.29 33.10
C VAL A 258 -9.98 -5.41 32.04
N THR A 259 -10.53 -4.26 32.43
CA THR A 259 -11.09 -3.29 31.48
C THR A 259 -10.01 -2.34 30.98
N ASP A 260 -9.92 -2.15 29.67
CA ASP A 260 -9.16 -1.06 29.04
C ASP A 260 -10.07 0.18 28.93
N ASN A 261 -9.83 1.19 29.77
CA ASN A 261 -10.62 2.42 29.82
C ASN A 261 -10.45 3.30 28.56
N LEU A 262 -9.42 3.04 27.73
CA LEU A 262 -9.23 3.76 26.47
C LEU A 262 -10.09 3.17 25.35
N THR A 263 -10.17 1.84 25.27
CA THR A 263 -10.87 1.14 24.16
C THR A 263 -12.25 0.64 24.54
N GLY A 264 -12.57 0.59 25.84
CA GLY A 264 -13.80 -0.01 26.38
C GLY A 264 -13.79 -1.55 26.36
N LEU A 265 -12.72 -2.18 25.88
CA LEU A 265 -12.61 -3.63 25.80
C LEU A 265 -12.36 -4.26 27.17
N ILE A 266 -12.88 -5.48 27.34
CA ILE A 266 -12.66 -6.30 28.53
C ILE A 266 -11.77 -7.48 28.14
N TRP A 267 -10.67 -7.62 28.87
CA TRP A 267 -9.63 -8.61 28.64
C TRP A 267 -9.66 -9.66 29.73
N MET A 268 -9.29 -10.91 29.40
CA MET A 268 -8.94 -11.87 30.44
C MET A 268 -7.64 -11.46 31.12
N LYS A 269 -7.61 -11.53 32.46
CA LYS A 269 -6.39 -11.29 33.23
C LYS A 269 -5.33 -12.37 32.99
N ASN A 270 -5.74 -13.62 32.72
CA ASN A 270 -4.85 -14.73 32.39
C ASN A 270 -5.00 -15.16 30.92
N ALA A 271 -4.19 -14.57 30.03
CA ALA A 271 -4.17 -14.89 28.60
C ALA A 271 -3.64 -16.31 28.29
N ASN A 272 -2.91 -16.94 29.22
CA ASN A 272 -2.37 -18.29 29.06
C ASN A 272 -3.29 -19.38 29.64
N CYS A 273 -4.58 -19.08 29.89
CA CYS A 273 -5.49 -20.03 30.52
C CYS A 273 -5.60 -21.38 29.79
N SER A 274 -5.53 -21.38 28.46
CA SER A 274 -5.63 -22.64 27.69
C SER A 274 -4.48 -23.60 27.98
N GLY A 275 -3.33 -23.11 28.46
CA GLY A 275 -2.15 -23.89 28.85
C GLY A 275 -1.56 -24.77 27.74
N ARG A 276 -2.04 -24.63 26.50
CA ARG A 276 -1.76 -25.52 25.38
C ARG A 276 -1.57 -24.70 24.11
N ARG A 277 -0.59 -25.09 23.30
CA ARG A 277 -0.45 -24.56 21.94
C ARG A 277 -1.60 -25.10 21.08
N MET A 278 -2.27 -24.21 20.37
CA MET A 278 -3.41 -24.55 19.51
C MET A 278 -3.24 -23.89 18.14
N THR A 279 -3.86 -24.47 17.10
CA THR A 279 -3.99 -23.80 15.81
C THR A 279 -4.98 -22.64 15.92
N TRP A 280 -4.87 -21.63 15.05
CA TRP A 280 -5.74 -20.44 15.07
C TRP A 280 -7.23 -20.79 15.08
N LYS A 281 -7.66 -21.70 14.20
CA LYS A 281 -9.06 -22.21 14.17
C LYS A 281 -9.51 -22.82 15.50
N LYS A 282 -8.66 -23.61 16.14
CA LYS A 282 -8.95 -24.21 17.45
C LYS A 282 -8.97 -23.16 18.55
N ALA A 283 -8.11 -22.15 18.49
CA ALA A 283 -8.06 -21.04 19.44
C ALA A 283 -9.31 -20.16 19.36
N MET A 284 -9.82 -19.85 18.15
CA MET A 284 -11.09 -19.12 17.99
C MET A 284 -12.27 -19.91 18.55
N GLN A 285 -12.36 -21.20 18.23
CA GLN A 285 -13.41 -22.07 18.78
C GLN A 285 -13.31 -22.23 20.30
N TRP A 286 -12.10 -22.22 20.84
CA TRP A 286 -11.86 -22.28 22.27
C TRP A 286 -12.30 -20.97 22.96
N ALA A 287 -11.90 -19.81 22.42
CA ALA A 287 -12.31 -18.50 22.93
C ALA A 287 -13.83 -18.34 22.91
N ALA A 288 -14.48 -18.75 21.81
CA ALA A 288 -15.94 -18.72 21.70
C ALA A 288 -16.67 -19.63 22.69
N LYS A 289 -16.00 -20.62 23.29
CA LYS A 289 -16.60 -21.52 24.29
C LYS A 289 -16.35 -21.07 25.73
N LEU A 290 -15.51 -20.06 25.92
CA LEU A 290 -15.15 -19.56 27.23
C LEU A 290 -16.36 -18.91 27.93
N ALA A 291 -16.49 -19.16 29.23
CA ALA A 291 -17.59 -18.68 30.04
C ALA A 291 -17.20 -18.52 31.53
N HIS A 292 -18.10 -17.93 32.31
CA HIS A 292 -18.04 -17.84 33.77
C HIS A 292 -17.70 -19.19 34.40
N GLY A 293 -16.85 -19.17 35.43
CA GLY A 293 -16.36 -20.35 36.14
C GLY A 293 -15.16 -21.04 35.48
N GLN A 294 -14.76 -20.62 34.27
CA GLN A 294 -13.55 -21.08 33.60
C GLN A 294 -12.44 -20.04 33.71
N CYS A 295 -11.17 -20.45 33.69
CA CYS A 295 -10.03 -19.52 33.64
C CYS A 295 -9.93 -18.50 34.79
N GLY A 296 -10.60 -18.75 35.93
CA GLY A 296 -10.71 -17.79 37.04
C GLY A 296 -11.75 -16.69 36.82
N LEU A 297 -12.55 -16.76 35.76
CA LEU A 297 -13.61 -15.80 35.45
C LEU A 297 -14.79 -15.92 36.41
N ARG A 298 -15.19 -14.79 36.97
CA ARG A 298 -16.36 -14.59 37.85
C ARG A 298 -17.25 -13.44 37.34
N ASP A 299 -17.19 -13.19 36.03
CA ASP A 299 -17.78 -12.04 35.34
C ASP A 299 -19.25 -12.26 34.87
N GLY A 300 -19.71 -13.51 34.91
CA GLY A 300 -21.07 -13.88 34.49
C GLY A 300 -21.19 -14.17 33.00
N SER A 301 -20.06 -14.28 32.28
CA SER A 301 -20.03 -14.57 30.86
C SER A 301 -20.57 -15.94 30.49
N ARG A 302 -21.08 -16.05 29.26
CA ARG A 302 -21.57 -17.28 28.64
C ARG A 302 -20.76 -17.58 27.38
N ALA A 303 -20.77 -18.84 26.95
CA ALA A 303 -20.18 -19.23 25.67
C ALA A 303 -20.74 -18.34 24.54
N GLY A 304 -19.86 -17.85 23.69
CA GLY A 304 -20.14 -16.92 22.60
C GLY A 304 -19.84 -15.46 22.92
N MET A 305 -19.65 -15.10 24.20
CA MET A 305 -19.35 -13.72 24.60
C MET A 305 -17.87 -13.35 24.49
N TRP A 306 -17.00 -14.35 24.43
CA TRP A 306 -15.56 -14.17 24.31
C TRP A 306 -15.07 -14.47 22.89
N ARG A 307 -14.09 -13.69 22.42
CA ARG A 307 -13.41 -13.90 21.15
C ARG A 307 -11.92 -13.61 21.29
N LEU A 308 -11.13 -14.08 20.32
CA LEU A 308 -9.77 -13.60 20.17
C LEU A 308 -9.79 -12.11 19.76
N PRO A 309 -8.81 -11.31 20.21
CA PRO A 309 -8.71 -9.92 19.79
C PRO A 309 -8.36 -9.82 18.31
N THR A 310 -8.72 -8.69 17.70
CA THR A 310 -8.14 -8.31 16.42
C THR A 310 -6.68 -7.92 16.60
N ILE A 311 -5.93 -7.86 15.50
CA ILE A 311 -4.53 -7.42 15.54
C ILE A 311 -4.38 -5.99 16.07
N ASP A 312 -5.34 -5.10 15.78
CA ASP A 312 -5.30 -3.70 16.22
C ASP A 312 -5.62 -3.59 17.71
N GLU A 313 -6.59 -4.37 18.20
CA GLU A 313 -6.90 -4.45 19.63
C GLU A 313 -5.73 -5.04 20.43
N TRP A 314 -5.07 -6.07 19.89
CA TRP A 314 -3.87 -6.65 20.51
C TRP A 314 -2.70 -5.67 20.49
N LYS A 315 -2.43 -5.01 19.36
CA LYS A 315 -1.39 -3.97 19.26
C LYS A 315 -1.63 -2.82 20.22
N ALA A 316 -2.89 -2.45 20.47
CA ALA A 316 -3.24 -1.43 21.42
C ALA A 316 -2.85 -1.79 22.87
N MET A 317 -2.66 -3.08 23.18
CA MET A 317 -2.15 -3.56 24.48
C MET A 317 -0.63 -3.64 24.57
N VAL A 318 0.06 -3.63 23.43
CA VAL A 318 1.51 -3.81 23.40
C VAL A 318 2.20 -2.52 23.84
N ASP A 319 2.98 -2.63 24.91
CA ASP A 319 3.86 -1.55 25.35
C ASP A 319 5.31 -1.92 25.05
N LYS A 320 5.88 -1.20 24.09
CA LYS A 320 7.25 -1.42 23.60
C LYS A 320 8.33 -1.09 24.62
N ARG A 321 7.98 -0.52 25.78
CA ARG A 321 8.90 -0.31 26.91
C ARG A 321 9.23 -1.61 27.64
N TYR A 322 8.47 -2.68 27.43
CA TYR A 322 8.67 -4.00 28.03
C TYR A 322 8.96 -5.07 26.98
N THR A 323 9.65 -6.14 27.37
CA THR A 323 10.10 -7.19 26.45
C THR A 323 9.69 -8.62 26.86
N TYR A 324 9.28 -8.84 28.12
CA TYR A 324 8.94 -10.18 28.64
C TYR A 324 7.86 -10.16 29.75
N PRO A 325 6.57 -9.96 29.44
CA PRO A 325 5.96 -9.72 28.14
C PRO A 325 5.96 -8.23 27.75
N ALA A 326 5.81 -7.92 26.45
CA ALA A 326 5.64 -6.56 25.94
C ALA A 326 4.21 -6.03 26.15
N LEU A 327 3.64 -6.23 27.33
CA LEU A 327 2.28 -5.81 27.69
C LEU A 327 2.36 -4.83 28.86
N SER A 328 1.57 -3.76 28.82
CA SER A 328 1.43 -2.89 29.98
C SER A 328 0.63 -3.58 31.08
N ASN A 329 0.90 -3.23 32.34
CA ASN A 329 0.20 -3.80 33.49
C ASN A 329 -1.08 -3.04 33.85
N ALA A 330 -1.79 -3.49 34.89
CA ALA A 330 -3.00 -2.83 35.38
C ALA A 330 -2.77 -1.39 35.88
N ALA A 331 -1.52 -0.99 36.16
CA ALA A 331 -1.16 0.38 36.52
C ALA A 331 -0.86 1.26 35.28
N GLY A 332 -0.98 0.71 34.07
CA GLY A 332 -0.64 1.41 32.83
C GLY A 332 0.84 1.78 32.72
N THR A 333 1.71 1.20 33.55
CA THR A 333 3.16 1.42 33.45
C THR A 333 3.72 0.64 32.29
#